data_AF-A0A2M7XIM1-F1
#
_entry.id   AF-A0A2M7XIM1-F1
#
_cell.length_a   1.000
_cell.length_b   1.000
_cell.length_c   1.000
_cell.angle_alpha   90.00
_cell.angle_beta   90.00
_cell.angle_gamma   90.00
#
_symmetry.space_group_name_H-M   'P 1'
#
loop_
_entity.id
_entity.type
_entity.pdbx_description
1 polymer ?
#
loop_
_entity_poly.entity_id
_entity_poly.type
_entity_poly.pdbx_seq_one_letter_code
_entity_poly.pdbx_strand_id
1 'polypeptide(L)'
;HADRISNLIHKQLSKRGIFFVQTWQDMRQNLFEALKHENAAMFIIISLVIIVAAMNIIGSLIMRVLEKKKEIGILRSLGVTTKSILWIFVQMGMIIGIAGVTSGMSVGILICYIIKHYKIPLPGGGAIYYIDKLPVHVDIFYIIIIPLVALLITLLSAIYPALKASKLNPVEALRNE
;
A
#
# COMPACT_ATOMS: atom_id res chain seq x y z
N HIS A 1 27.57 5.24 -14.88
CA HIS A 1 28.81 6.03 -15.11
C HIS A 1 30.07 5.17 -14.88
N ALA A 2 30.04 4.21 -13.95
CA ALA A 2 31.12 3.24 -13.73
C ALA A 2 31.43 2.35 -14.97
N ASP A 3 30.40 1.92 -15.71
CA ASP A 3 30.58 1.04 -16.89
C ASP A 3 31.38 1.68 -18.03
N ARG A 4 31.26 3.01 -18.19
CA ARG A 4 31.99 3.75 -19.23
C ARG A 4 33.48 3.82 -18.92
N ILE A 5 33.84 3.96 -17.65
CA ILE A 5 35.24 4.00 -17.19
C ILE A 5 35.86 2.60 -17.26
N SER A 6 35.10 1.55 -16.90
CA SER A 6 35.54 0.15 -17.03
C SER A 6 35.90 -0.18 -18.48
N ASN A 7 35.05 0.19 -19.45
CA ASN A 7 35.30 -0.06 -20.87
C ASN A 7 36.52 0.71 -21.43
N LEU A 8 36.82 1.91 -20.92
CA LEU A 8 38.00 2.68 -21.33
C LEU A 8 39.30 2.07 -20.80
N ILE A 9 39.28 1.61 -19.55
CA ILE A 9 40.39 0.92 -18.88
C ILE A 9 40.66 -0.42 -19.57
N HIS A 10 39.61 -1.17 -19.92
CA HIS A 10 39.73 -2.46 -20.58
C HIS A 10 40.36 -2.35 -21.98
N LYS A 11 40.01 -1.30 -22.72
CA LYS A 11 40.51 -1.04 -24.08
C LYS A 11 41.98 -0.57 -24.10
N GLN A 12 42.46 0.12 -23.06
CA GLN A 12 43.86 0.53 -22.95
C GLN A 12 44.79 -0.56 -22.37
N LEU A 13 44.30 -1.39 -21.44
CA LEU A 13 45.13 -2.39 -20.74
C LEU A 13 45.15 -3.78 -21.39
N SER A 14 44.20 -4.10 -22.27
CA SER A 14 44.20 -5.38 -23.01
C SER A 14 45.42 -5.56 -23.93
N LYS A 15 46.14 -4.48 -24.29
CA LYS A 15 47.29 -4.54 -25.20
C LYS A 15 48.60 -5.05 -24.56
N ARG A 16 48.64 -5.27 -23.23
CA ARG A 16 49.91 -5.57 -22.51
C ARG A 16 49.89 -6.83 -21.62
N GLY A 17 48.89 -7.69 -21.78
CA GLY A 17 48.87 -9.02 -21.16
C GLY A 17 48.51 -9.02 -19.66
N ILE A 18 47.52 -9.87 -19.34
CA ILE A 18 47.23 -10.46 -18.03
C ILE A 18 46.78 -9.51 -16.89
N PHE A 19 45.72 -8.73 -17.10
CA PHE A 19 44.95 -8.19 -15.97
C PHE A 19 43.45 -8.43 -16.17
N PHE A 20 42.83 -9.14 -15.21
CA PHE A 20 41.38 -9.29 -15.10
C PHE A 20 40.83 -8.07 -14.33
N VAL A 21 40.05 -7.24 -15.00
CA VAL A 21 39.32 -6.15 -14.36
C VAL A 21 38.01 -6.74 -13.82
N GLN A 22 37.97 -7.04 -12.52
CA GLN A 22 36.72 -7.34 -11.83
C GLN A 22 36.12 -6.04 -11.29
N THR A 23 34.90 -5.73 -11.74
CA THR A 23 34.14 -4.61 -11.23
C THR A 23 33.52 -4.99 -9.87
N TRP A 24 33.47 -4.08 -8.90
CA TRP A 24 32.82 -4.33 -7.59
C TRP A 24 31.34 -4.77 -7.71
N GLN A 25 30.70 -4.48 -8.84
CA GLN A 25 29.35 -4.94 -9.18
C GLN A 25 29.29 -6.44 -9.54
N ASP A 26 30.35 -7.01 -10.13
CA ASP A 26 30.40 -8.44 -10.50
C ASP A 26 30.63 -9.33 -9.28
N MET A 27 31.36 -8.84 -8.27
CA MET A 27 31.63 -9.56 -7.03
C MET A 27 30.45 -9.58 -6.04
N ARG A 28 29.42 -8.74 -6.27
CA ARG A 28 28.22 -8.60 -5.39
C ARG A 28 26.90 -8.88 -6.12
N GLN A 29 26.89 -9.62 -7.22
CA GLN A 29 25.64 -10.00 -7.91
C GLN A 29 24.68 -10.76 -6.97
N ASN A 30 25.16 -11.68 -6.14
CA ASN A 30 24.32 -12.38 -5.17
C ASN A 30 23.68 -11.46 -4.11
N LEU A 31 24.34 -10.38 -3.70
CA LEU A 31 23.77 -9.40 -2.75
C LEU A 31 22.69 -8.54 -3.42
N PHE A 32 22.89 -8.12 -4.68
CA PHE A 32 21.88 -7.37 -5.43
C PHE A 32 20.70 -8.23 -5.87
N GLU A 33 20.93 -9.51 -6.19
CA GLU A 33 19.86 -10.47 -6.46
C GLU A 33 19.06 -10.80 -5.20
N ALA A 34 19.73 -11.01 -4.05
CA ALA A 34 19.05 -11.19 -2.77
C ALA A 34 18.20 -9.97 -2.37
N LEU A 35 18.72 -8.74 -2.54
CA LEU A 35 17.97 -7.50 -2.27
C LEU A 35 16.78 -7.30 -3.24
N LYS A 36 16.91 -7.73 -4.50
CA LYS A 36 15.78 -7.74 -5.44
C LYS A 36 14.70 -8.74 -5.04
N HIS A 37 15.09 -9.91 -4.54
CA HIS A 37 14.15 -10.94 -4.06
C HIS A 37 13.40 -10.48 -2.80
N GLU A 38 14.07 -9.74 -1.90
CA GLU A 38 13.44 -9.17 -0.69
C GLU A 38 12.33 -8.15 -1.04
N ASN A 39 12.58 -7.27 -2.00
CA ASN A 39 11.57 -6.29 -2.45
C ASN A 39 10.36 -6.95 -3.14
N ALA A 40 10.58 -8.05 -3.88
CA ALA A 40 9.49 -8.79 -4.50
C ALA A 40 8.58 -9.48 -3.47
N ALA A 41 9.17 -10.06 -2.41
CA ALA A 41 8.40 -10.64 -1.31
C ALA A 41 7.57 -9.58 -0.57
N MET A 42 8.14 -8.40 -0.29
CA MET A 42 7.41 -7.28 0.31
C MET A 42 6.24 -6.82 -0.57
N PHE A 43 6.42 -6.74 -1.89
CA PHE A 43 5.35 -6.40 -2.83
C PHE A 43 4.17 -7.39 -2.73
N ILE A 44 4.45 -8.70 -2.71
CA ILE A 44 3.42 -9.74 -2.56
C ILE A 44 2.67 -9.56 -1.23
N ILE A 45 3.38 -9.40 -0.11
CA ILE A 45 2.77 -9.24 1.22
C ILE A 45 1.88 -7.99 1.26
N ILE A 46 2.38 -6.83 0.80
CA ILE A 46 1.62 -5.58 0.77
C ILE A 46 0.36 -5.72 -0.08
N SER A 47 0.48 -6.31 -1.28
CA SER A 47 -0.68 -6.54 -2.14
C SER A 47 -1.76 -7.40 -1.47
N LEU A 48 -1.35 -8.44 -0.74
CA LEU A 48 -2.28 -9.35 -0.05
C LEU A 48 -2.99 -8.63 1.11
N VAL A 49 -2.27 -7.83 1.88
CA VAL A 49 -2.84 -6.98 2.93
C VAL A 49 -3.86 -5.99 2.34
N ILE A 50 -3.54 -5.36 1.22
CA ILE A 50 -4.45 -4.44 0.52
C ILE A 50 -5.73 -5.16 0.10
N ILE A 51 -5.63 -6.38 -0.46
CA ILE A 51 -6.79 -7.17 -0.86
C ILE A 51 -7.67 -7.50 0.34
N VAL A 52 -7.08 -7.98 1.44
CA VAL A 52 -7.82 -8.31 2.67
C VAL A 52 -8.52 -7.08 3.24
N ALA A 53 -7.83 -5.93 3.25
CA ALA A 53 -8.41 -4.67 3.70
C ALA A 53 -9.59 -4.22 2.81
N ALA A 54 -9.43 -4.30 1.49
CA ALA A 54 -10.49 -3.96 0.54
C ALA A 54 -11.74 -4.85 0.72
N MET A 55 -11.55 -6.17 0.87
CA MET A 55 -12.64 -7.10 1.13
C MET A 55 -13.36 -6.79 2.45
N ASN A 56 -12.62 -6.42 3.50
CA ASN A 56 -13.19 -6.04 4.78
C ASN A 56 -14.08 -4.79 4.65
N ILE A 57 -13.60 -3.76 3.96
CA ILE A 57 -14.34 -2.52 3.70
C ILE A 57 -15.62 -2.82 2.90
N ILE A 58 -15.52 -3.63 1.84
CA ILE A 58 -16.68 -4.06 1.04
C ILE A 58 -17.70 -4.78 1.93
N GLY A 59 -17.27 -5.76 2.72
CA GLY A 59 -18.15 -6.52 3.61
C GLY A 59 -18.86 -5.63 4.62
N SER A 60 -18.11 -4.71 5.26
CA SER A 60 -18.67 -3.76 6.22
C SER A 60 -19.70 -2.82 5.59
N LEU A 61 -19.39 -2.26 4.41
CA LEU A 61 -20.31 -1.39 3.68
C LEU A 61 -21.57 -2.14 3.24
N ILE A 62 -21.44 -3.36 2.72
CA ILE A 62 -22.59 -4.19 2.35
C ILE A 62 -23.47 -4.48 3.58
N MET A 63 -22.86 -4.82 4.72
CA MET A 63 -23.62 -5.08 5.94
C MET A 63 -24.41 -3.83 6.37
N ARG A 64 -23.78 -2.65 6.36
CA ARG A 64 -24.47 -1.38 6.66
C ARG A 64 -25.63 -1.11 5.71
N VAL A 65 -25.49 -1.44 4.42
CA VAL A 65 -26.58 -1.33 3.43
C VAL A 65 -27.74 -2.25 3.80
N LEU A 66 -27.44 -3.49 4.16
CA LEU A 66 -28.46 -4.50 4.47
C LEU A 66 -29.22 -4.14 5.75
N GLU A 67 -28.53 -3.71 6.80
CA GLU A 67 -29.13 -3.24 8.06
C GLU A 67 -30.06 -2.04 7.84
N LYS A 68 -29.71 -1.14 6.92
CA LYS A 68 -30.47 0.09 6.63
C LYS A 68 -31.41 -0.04 5.42
N LYS A 69 -31.62 -1.25 4.88
CA LYS A 69 -32.43 -1.49 3.67
C LYS A 69 -33.87 -0.97 3.79
N LYS A 70 -34.50 -1.11 4.96
CA LYS A 70 -35.87 -0.62 5.22
C LYS A 70 -35.96 0.91 5.18
N GLU A 71 -35.02 1.59 5.85
CA GLU A 71 -34.93 3.06 5.86
C GLU A 71 -34.68 3.60 4.44
N ILE A 72 -33.81 2.95 3.66
CA ILE A 72 -33.57 3.30 2.26
C ILE A 72 -34.83 3.11 1.42
N GLY A 73 -35.61 2.05 1.66
CA GLY A 73 -36.90 1.81 1.00
C GLY A 73 -37.92 2.92 1.26
N ILE A 74 -38.01 3.40 2.51
CA ILE A 74 -38.88 4.52 2.91
C ILE A 74 -38.42 5.83 2.27
N LEU A 75 -37.11 6.12 2.28
CA LEU A 75 -36.58 7.31 1.61
C LEU A 75 -36.88 7.29 0.10
N ARG A 76 -36.81 6.11 -0.53
CA ARG A 76 -37.18 5.96 -1.95
C ARG A 76 -38.67 6.16 -2.20
N SER A 77 -39.56 5.76 -1.30
CA SER A 77 -41.00 6.04 -1.45
C SER A 77 -41.34 7.51 -1.24
N LEU A 78 -40.52 8.24 -0.48
CA LEU A 78 -40.58 9.70 -0.32
C LEU A 78 -39.95 10.47 -1.51
N GLY A 79 -39.46 9.80 -2.54
CA GLY A 79 -38.93 10.42 -3.77
C GLY A 79 -37.42 10.65 -3.79
N VAL A 80 -36.66 10.11 -2.82
CA VAL A 80 -35.20 10.21 -2.84
C VAL A 80 -34.63 9.45 -4.03
N THR A 81 -33.79 10.15 -4.81
CA THR A 81 -33.18 9.57 -6.01
C THR A 81 -32.07 8.58 -5.67
N THR A 82 -31.86 7.61 -6.56
CA THR A 82 -30.76 6.64 -6.52
C THR A 82 -29.39 7.31 -6.41
N LYS A 83 -29.23 8.52 -6.94
CA LYS A 83 -27.99 9.31 -6.87
C LYS A 83 -27.69 9.79 -5.45
N SER A 84 -28.70 10.23 -4.69
CA SER A 84 -28.50 10.61 -3.28
C SER A 84 -28.06 9.44 -2.42
N ILE A 85 -28.65 8.25 -2.63
CA ILE A 85 -28.27 7.03 -1.91
C ILE A 85 -26.80 6.70 -2.22
N LEU A 86 -26.41 6.73 -3.49
CA LEU A 86 -25.02 6.51 -3.90
C LEU A 86 -24.06 7.51 -3.24
N TRP A 87 -24.43 8.80 -3.19
CA TRP A 87 -23.63 9.83 -2.53
C TRP A 87 -23.41 9.59 -1.04
N ILE A 88 -24.43 9.11 -0.31
CA ILE A 88 -24.29 8.78 1.12
C ILE A 88 -23.23 7.69 1.33
N PHE A 89 -23.24 6.63 0.50
CA PHE A 89 -22.26 5.55 0.62
C PHE A 89 -20.86 5.97 0.19
N VAL A 90 -20.74 6.82 -0.83
CA VAL A 90 -19.45 7.41 -1.22
C VAL A 90 -18.88 8.26 -0.10
N GLN A 91 -19.70 9.08 0.56
CA GLN A 91 -19.28 9.89 1.71
C GLN A 91 -18.86 9.01 2.90
N MET A 92 -19.59 7.93 3.19
CA MET A 92 -19.14 6.95 4.20
C MET A 92 -17.78 6.35 3.87
N GLY A 93 -17.58 5.90 2.62
CA GLY A 93 -16.29 5.37 2.16
C GLY A 93 -15.16 6.39 2.28
N MET A 94 -15.45 7.66 1.95
CA MET A 94 -14.49 8.76 2.06
C MET A 94 -14.10 9.05 3.51
N ILE A 95 -15.05 9.10 4.43
CA ILE A 95 -14.81 9.30 5.87
C ILE A 95 -13.94 8.16 6.42
N ILE A 96 -14.28 6.91 6.09
CA ILE A 96 -13.52 5.73 6.52
C ILE A 96 -12.09 5.78 5.94
N GLY A 97 -11.95 6.11 4.65
CA GLY A 97 -10.66 6.22 3.99
C GLY A 97 -9.77 7.31 4.60
N ILE A 98 -10.31 8.51 4.83
CA ILE A 98 -9.57 9.62 5.44
C ILE A 98 -9.15 9.27 6.88
N ALA A 99 -10.06 8.71 7.67
CA ALA A 99 -9.76 8.28 9.04
C ALA A 99 -8.68 7.20 9.06
N GLY A 100 -8.77 6.20 8.17
CA GLY A 100 -7.80 5.12 8.06
C GLY A 100 -6.42 5.61 7.62
N VAL A 101 -6.35 6.48 6.63
CA VAL A 101 -5.08 7.03 6.14
C VAL A 101 -4.44 7.94 7.18
N THR A 102 -5.22 8.83 7.81
CA THR A 102 -4.69 9.76 8.83
C THR A 102 -4.16 9.00 10.05
N SER A 103 -4.92 8.01 10.54
CA SER A 103 -4.48 7.18 11.66
C SER A 103 -3.29 6.29 11.29
N GLY A 104 -3.33 5.61 10.16
CA GLY A 104 -2.24 4.75 9.68
C GLY A 104 -0.94 5.51 9.46
N MET A 105 -1.02 6.72 8.89
CA MET A 105 0.14 7.56 8.67
C MET A 105 0.73 8.10 9.96
N SER A 106 -0.12 8.51 10.91
CA SER A 106 0.31 8.95 12.24
C SER A 106 1.05 7.83 12.97
N VAL A 107 0.49 6.62 12.94
CA VAL A 107 1.12 5.42 13.54
C VAL A 107 2.42 5.05 12.83
N GLY A 108 2.46 5.08 11.50
CA GLY A 108 3.65 4.75 10.71
C GLY A 108 4.82 5.72 10.97
N ILE A 109 4.54 7.03 11.04
CA ILE A 109 5.54 8.05 11.38
C ILE A 109 6.01 7.87 12.83
N LEU A 110 5.09 7.61 13.77
CA LEU A 110 5.43 7.37 15.16
C LEU A 110 6.36 6.15 15.32
N ILE A 111 6.07 5.06 14.62
CA ILE A 111 6.92 3.86 14.61
C ILE A 111 8.31 4.18 14.03
N CYS A 112 8.39 4.90 12.91
CA CYS A 112 9.68 5.31 12.34
C CYS A 112 10.50 6.16 13.32
N TYR A 113 9.83 7.07 14.04
CA TYR A 113 10.46 7.90 15.06
C TYR A 113 10.98 7.07 16.24
N ILE A 114 10.18 6.12 16.74
CA ILE A 114 10.56 5.21 17.82
C ILE A 114 11.77 4.36 17.42
N ILE A 115 11.76 3.75 16.23
CA ILE A 115 12.88 2.93 15.73
C ILE A 115 14.17 3.75 15.58
N LYS A 116 14.04 5.02 15.17
CA LYS A 116 15.19 5.93 15.06
C LYS A 116 15.78 6.30 16.43
N HIS A 117 14.93 6.42 17.45
CA HIS A 117 15.34 6.87 18.79
C HIS A 117 15.80 5.72 19.69
N TYR A 118 15.02 4.64 19.75
CA TYR A 118 15.36 3.40 20.41
C TYR A 118 16.19 2.57 19.43
N LYS A 119 17.52 2.68 19.50
CA LYS A 119 18.46 1.84 18.74
C LYS A 119 18.24 0.36 19.13
N ILE A 120 17.27 -0.31 18.51
CA ILE A 120 16.94 -1.71 18.79
C ILE A 120 18.18 -2.54 18.47
N PRO A 121 18.86 -3.17 19.45
CA PRO A 121 19.99 -4.03 19.16
C PRO A 121 19.46 -5.25 18.39
N LEU A 122 19.97 -5.47 17.17
CA LEU A 122 19.61 -6.66 16.40
C LEU A 122 20.09 -7.91 17.16
N PRO A 123 19.32 -9.01 17.17
CA PRO A 123 19.76 -10.27 17.75
C PRO A 123 20.86 -10.86 16.84
N GLY A 124 22.11 -10.58 17.19
CA GLY A 124 23.29 -10.92 16.40
C GLY A 124 24.39 -9.91 16.67
N GLY A 125 25.04 -10.04 17.82
CA GLY A 125 25.95 -9.04 18.39
C GLY A 125 26.99 -8.48 17.42
N GLY A 126 27.15 -7.16 17.46
CA GLY A 126 28.35 -6.30 17.31
C GLY A 126 29.49 -6.59 16.33
N ALA A 127 29.60 -7.75 15.68
CA ALA A 127 30.80 -8.16 14.95
C ALA A 127 30.61 -8.29 13.42
N ILE A 128 29.38 -8.33 12.90
CA ILE A 128 29.13 -8.66 11.48
C ILE A 128 28.42 -7.52 10.71
N TYR A 129 27.71 -6.61 11.40
CA TYR A 129 27.07 -5.46 10.75
C TYR A 129 27.55 -4.16 11.39
N TYR A 130 28.66 -3.62 10.86
CA TYR A 130 29.11 -2.24 11.10
C TYR A 130 28.17 -1.25 10.37
N ILE A 131 26.86 -1.36 10.61
CA ILE A 131 25.85 -0.40 10.16
C ILE A 131 25.22 0.15 11.43
N ASP A 132 25.81 1.23 11.94
CA ASP A 132 25.51 1.87 13.23
C ASP A 132 24.05 2.37 13.38
N LYS A 133 23.28 2.37 12.28
CA LYS A 133 21.88 2.81 12.21
C LYS A 133 21.20 2.09 11.05
N LEU A 134 20.04 1.47 11.24
CA LEU A 134 19.13 1.23 10.11
C LEU A 134 18.88 2.59 9.47
N PRO A 135 19.33 2.85 8.23
CA PRO A 135 19.15 4.15 7.61
C PRO A 135 17.69 4.26 7.18
N VAL A 136 16.78 4.52 8.13
CA VAL A 136 15.37 4.79 7.87
C VAL A 136 15.29 6.12 7.11
N HIS A 137 15.33 6.03 5.79
CA HIS A 137 15.12 7.14 4.89
C HIS A 137 13.63 7.23 4.64
N VAL A 138 12.99 8.15 5.36
CA VAL A 138 11.60 8.49 5.09
C VAL A 138 11.59 9.39 3.86
N ASP A 139 11.28 8.80 2.71
CA ASP A 139 11.15 9.56 1.47
C ASP A 139 9.81 10.31 1.46
N ILE A 140 9.86 11.61 1.16
CA ILE A 140 8.65 12.44 1.03
C ILE A 140 7.73 11.93 -0.08
N PHE A 141 8.31 11.28 -1.10
CA PHE A 141 7.54 10.66 -2.17
C PHE A 141 6.61 9.56 -1.62
N TYR A 142 7.11 8.68 -0.76
CA TYR A 142 6.32 7.60 -0.16
C TYR A 142 5.29 8.12 0.85
N ILE A 143 5.62 9.18 1.59
CA ILE A 143 4.70 9.90 2.48
C ILE A 143 3.47 10.40 1.73
N ILE A 144 3.59 10.82 0.47
CA ILE A 144 2.47 11.39 -0.30
C ILE A 144 1.76 10.33 -1.14
N ILE A 145 2.52 9.49 -1.85
CA ILE A 145 1.96 8.55 -2.82
C ILE A 145 1.16 7.43 -2.14
N ILE A 146 1.60 6.94 -0.97
CA ILE A 146 0.95 5.82 -0.28
C ILE A 146 -0.45 6.20 0.23
N PRO A 147 -0.63 7.33 0.95
CA PRO A 147 -1.96 7.86 1.29
C PRO A 147 -2.88 8.03 0.09
N LEU A 148 -2.35 8.57 -1.01
CA LEU A 148 -3.13 8.84 -2.22
C LEU A 148 -3.64 7.53 -2.85
N VAL A 149 -2.76 6.55 -2.99
CA VAL A 149 -3.11 5.22 -3.51
C VAL A 149 -4.08 4.50 -2.58
N ALA A 150 -3.86 4.56 -1.26
CA ALA A 150 -4.76 3.97 -0.27
C ALA A 150 -6.16 4.58 -0.34
N LEU A 151 -6.27 5.91 -0.40
CA LEU A 151 -7.56 6.60 -0.58
C LEU A 151 -8.25 6.18 -1.88
N LEU A 152 -7.52 6.11 -2.99
CA LEU A 152 -8.07 5.66 -4.28
C LEU A 152 -8.62 4.23 -4.19
N ILE A 153 -7.88 3.31 -3.56
CA ILE A 153 -8.32 1.92 -3.39
C ILE A 153 -9.56 1.84 -2.50
N THR A 154 -9.61 2.58 -1.40
CA THR A 154 -10.79 2.64 -0.53
C THR A 154 -12.00 3.20 -1.27
N LEU A 155 -11.82 4.26 -2.04
CA LEU A 155 -12.90 4.87 -2.83
C LEU A 155 -13.42 3.90 -3.89
N LEU A 156 -12.53 3.25 -4.65
CA LEU A 156 -12.88 2.24 -5.64
C LEU A 156 -13.62 1.05 -5.02
N SER A 157 -13.16 0.60 -3.86
CA SER A 157 -13.79 -0.49 -3.10
C SER A 157 -15.19 -0.11 -2.61
N ALA A 158 -15.42 1.16 -2.26
CA ALA A 158 -16.72 1.66 -1.81
C ALA A 158 -17.74 1.84 -2.95
N ILE A 159 -17.30 2.00 -4.21
CA ILE A 159 -18.19 2.15 -5.36
C ILE A 159 -19.00 0.87 -5.61
N TYR A 160 -18.38 -0.31 -5.49
CA TYR A 160 -19.07 -1.58 -5.71
C TYR A 160 -20.31 -1.79 -4.80
N PRO A 161 -20.21 -1.67 -3.46
CA PRO A 161 -21.37 -1.77 -2.57
C PRO A 161 -22.35 -0.61 -2.76
N ALA A 162 -21.89 0.61 -3.06
CA ALA A 162 -22.77 1.75 -3.32
C ALA A 162 -23.68 1.50 -4.53
N LEU A 163 -23.14 0.95 -5.62
CA LEU A 163 -23.92 0.55 -6.80
C LEU A 163 -24.88 -0.60 -6.49
N LYS A 164 -24.46 -1.56 -5.66
CA LYS A 164 -25.34 -2.65 -5.24
C LYS A 164 -26.50 -2.15 -4.38
N ALA A 165 -26.23 -1.21 -3.46
CA ALA A 165 -27.22 -0.57 -2.62
C ALA A 165 -28.24 0.24 -3.43
N SER A 166 -27.76 0.99 -4.42
CA SER A 166 -28.59 1.85 -5.26
C SER A 166 -29.57 1.06 -6.14
N LYS A 167 -29.25 -0.21 -6.44
CA LYS A 167 -30.08 -1.15 -7.21
C LYS A 167 -31.02 -2.00 -6.36
N LEU A 168 -30.99 -1.89 -5.03
CA LEU A 168 -31.94 -2.60 -4.17
C LEU A 168 -33.37 -2.13 -4.47
N ASN A 169 -34.20 -3.07 -4.90
CA ASN A 169 -35.57 -2.81 -5.29
C ASN A 169 -36.45 -2.77 -4.03
N PRO A 170 -37.18 -1.67 -3.73
CA PRO A 170 -37.96 -1.54 -2.51
C PRO A 170 -39.06 -2.62 -2.38
N VAL A 171 -39.55 -3.16 -3.49
CA VAL A 171 -40.59 -4.19 -3.51
C VAL A 171 -40.09 -5.55 -2.97
N GLU A 172 -38.82 -5.90 -3.19
CA GLU A 172 -38.22 -7.11 -2.59
C GLU A 172 -37.87 -6.95 -1.11
N ALA A 173 -37.78 -5.71 -0.61
CA ALA A 173 -37.54 -5.45 0.81
C ALA A 173 -38.78 -5.73 1.67
N LEU A 174 -39.98 -5.54 1.09
CA LEU A 174 -41.27 -5.72 1.74
C LEU A 174 -41.89 -7.11 1.56
N ARG A 175 -41.44 -7.87 0.54
CA ARG A 175 -41.99 -9.21 0.23
C ARG A 175 -41.28 -10.37 0.95
N ASN A 176 -40.19 -10.10 1.66
CA ASN A 176 -39.45 -11.11 2.44
C ASN A 176 -39.76 -11.03 3.96
N GLU A 177 -40.81 -10.30 4.33
CA GLU A 177 -41.61 -10.54 5.55
C GLU A 177 -42.91 -11.25 5.14
#